data_AF-A0A1R1I8T6-F1
#
_entry.id   AF-A0A1R1I8T6-F1
#
_cell.length_a   1.000
_cell.length_b   1.000
_cell.length_c   1.000
_cell.angle_alpha   90.00
_cell.angle_beta   90.00
_cell.angle_gamma   90.00
#
_symmetry.space_group_name_H-M   'P 1'
#
loop_
_entity.id
_entity.type
_entity.pdbx_description
1 polymer ?
#
loop_
_entity_poly.entity_id
_entity_poly.type
_entity_poly.pdbx_seq_one_letter_code
_entity_poly.pdbx_strand_id
1 'polypeptide(L)'
;MPIYESIFILVAAAGVWFWLDTLKAREIGILAAQNACADEGLQFLDETVIGRVNALARDDDGRLRLRRTLTFEYSDTGNNRRNGSVTLLGHQVEYLHLRPQLYVVPNSKDSHENRH
;
A
#
# COMPACT_ATOMS: atom_id res chain seq x y z
N MET A 1 31.29 -28.63 -11.11
CA MET A 1 29.96 -28.29 -11.64
C MET A 1 30.09 -27.03 -12.49
N PRO A 2 29.51 -27.00 -13.69
CA PRO A 2 29.59 -25.85 -14.56
C PRO A 2 28.94 -24.62 -13.90
N ILE A 3 29.57 -23.46 -14.06
CA ILE A 3 29.18 -22.19 -13.40
C ILE A 3 27.74 -21.78 -13.74
N TYR A 4 27.23 -22.14 -14.93
CA TYR A 4 25.87 -21.80 -15.35
C TYR A 4 24.78 -22.47 -14.50
N GLU A 5 24.99 -23.72 -14.05
CA GLU A 5 24.04 -24.42 -13.18
C GLU A 5 23.92 -23.71 -11.83
N SER A 6 25.05 -23.30 -11.27
CA SER A 6 25.09 -22.57 -10.00
C SER A 6 24.43 -21.20 -10.12
N ILE A 7 24.67 -20.47 -11.21
CA ILE A 7 24.03 -19.18 -11.48
C ILE A 7 22.51 -19.36 -11.64
N PHE A 8 22.07 -20.36 -12.39
CA PHE A 8 20.64 -20.61 -12.59
C PHE A 8 19.92 -20.92 -11.26
N ILE A 9 20.52 -21.77 -10.43
CA ILE A 9 19.97 -22.09 -9.10
C ILE A 9 19.90 -20.84 -8.22
N LEU A 10 20.95 -19.99 -8.22
CA LEU A 10 20.95 -18.74 -7.45
C LEU A 10 19.85 -17.78 -7.92
N VAL A 11 19.66 -17.61 -9.23
CA VAL A 11 18.60 -16.75 -9.78
C VAL A 11 17.21 -17.31 -9.46
N ALA A 12 17.01 -18.62 -9.60
CA ALA A 12 15.75 -19.27 -9.27
C ALA A 12 15.43 -19.13 -7.77
N ALA A 13 16.41 -19.37 -6.90
CA ALA A 13 16.26 -19.18 -5.46
C ALA A 13 15.93 -17.73 -5.09
N ALA A 14 16.58 -16.74 -5.71
CA ALA A 14 16.28 -15.33 -5.53
C ALA A 14 14.86 -14.97 -6.00
N GLY A 15 14.42 -15.53 -7.13
CA GLY A 15 13.07 -15.34 -7.65
C GLY A 15 12.00 -15.93 -6.73
N VAL A 16 12.20 -17.15 -6.24
CA VAL A 16 11.30 -17.79 -5.26
C VAL A 16 11.28 -16.99 -3.96
N TRP A 17 12.44 -16.54 -3.48
CA TRP A 17 12.51 -15.71 -2.28
C TRP A 17 11.75 -14.40 -2.44
N PHE A 18 11.93 -13.70 -3.56
CA PHE A 18 11.21 -12.46 -3.87
C PHE A 18 9.70 -12.66 -3.97
N TRP A 19 9.28 -13.78 -4.57
CA TRP A 19 7.87 -14.16 -4.65
C TRP A 19 7.27 -14.39 -3.26
N LEU A 20 7.92 -15.18 -2.42
CA LEU A 20 7.50 -15.44 -1.04
C LEU A 20 7.50 -14.16 -0.20
N ASP A 21 8.49 -13.28 -0.37
CA ASP A 21 8.56 -12.00 0.32
C ASP A 21 7.36 -11.11 -0.02
N THR A 22 6.97 -11.10 -1.30
CA THR A 22 5.82 -10.33 -1.80
C THR A 22 4.50 -10.88 -1.28
N LEU A 23 4.33 -12.21 -1.26
CA LEU A 23 3.13 -12.85 -0.70
C LEU A 23 2.97 -12.53 0.81
N LYS A 24 4.05 -12.66 1.58
CA LYS A 24 4.04 -12.32 3.01
C LYS A 24 3.71 -10.85 3.26
N ALA A 25 4.31 -9.94 2.50
CA ALA A 25 4.01 -8.51 2.63
C ALA A 25 2.53 -8.20 2.31
N ARG A 26 1.97 -8.90 1.32
CA ARG A 26 0.54 -8.78 0.97
C ARG A 26 -0.36 -9.26 2.11
N GLU A 27 -0.10 -10.44 2.67
CA GLU A 27 -0.86 -10.97 3.81
C GLU A 27 -0.86 -10.00 5.00
N ILE A 28 0.31 -9.46 5.35
CA ILE A 28 0.44 -8.49 6.45
C ILE A 28 -0.34 -7.20 6.14
N GLY A 29 -0.25 -6.71 4.90
CA GLY A 29 -0.99 -5.52 4.48
C GLY A 29 -2.51 -5.70 4.55
N ILE A 30 -3.02 -6.86 4.12
CA ILE A 30 -4.45 -7.19 4.20
C ILE A 30 -4.90 -7.26 5.66
N LEU A 31 -4.15 -7.96 6.52
CA LEU A 31 -4.48 -8.06 7.94
C LEU A 31 -4.51 -6.67 8.60
N ALA A 32 -3.54 -5.81 8.28
CA ALA A 32 -3.52 -4.44 8.79
C ALA A 32 -4.73 -3.62 8.31
N ALA A 33 -5.10 -3.74 7.03
CA ALA A 33 -6.28 -3.06 6.48
C ALA A 33 -7.58 -3.56 7.13
N GLN A 34 -7.75 -4.88 7.29
CA GLN A 34 -8.91 -5.47 7.94
C GLN A 34 -9.03 -5.02 9.39
N ASN A 35 -7.93 -5.07 10.15
CA ASN A 35 -7.91 -4.66 11.55
C ASN A 35 -8.30 -3.20 11.71
N ALA A 36 -7.79 -2.31 10.86
CA ALA A 36 -8.12 -0.90 10.95
C ALA A 36 -9.54 -0.57 10.49
N CYS A 37 -10.04 -1.25 9.45
CA CYS A 37 -11.46 -1.16 9.10
C CYS A 37 -12.33 -1.61 10.28
N ALA A 38 -11.99 -2.72 10.94
CA ALA A 38 -12.72 -3.22 12.09
C ALA A 38 -12.70 -2.24 13.28
N ASP A 39 -11.55 -1.61 13.55
CA ASP A 39 -11.39 -0.61 14.62
C ASP A 39 -12.24 0.64 14.40
N GLU A 40 -12.39 1.09 13.14
CA GLU A 40 -13.25 2.21 12.76
C GLU A 40 -14.72 1.82 12.49
N GLY A 41 -15.10 0.54 12.65
CA GLY A 41 -16.45 0.06 12.34
C GLY A 41 -16.80 0.11 10.84
N LEU A 42 -15.79 0.11 9.98
CA LEU A 42 -15.91 0.11 8.53
C LEU A 42 -15.99 -1.32 7.99
N GLN A 43 -16.75 -1.52 6.92
CA GLN A 43 -16.83 -2.80 6.23
C GLN A 43 -15.71 -2.91 5.19
N PHE A 44 -14.75 -3.80 5.42
CA PHE A 44 -13.77 -4.16 4.38
C PHE A 44 -14.49 -4.89 3.23
N LEU A 45 -14.35 -4.38 2.00
CA LEU A 45 -15.08 -4.90 0.84
C LEU A 45 -14.23 -5.88 0.04
N ASP A 46 -13.18 -5.37 -0.58
CA ASP A 46 -12.28 -6.16 -1.42
C ASP A 46 -10.91 -5.49 -1.55
N GLU A 47 -9.90 -6.29 -1.84
CA GLU A 47 -8.56 -5.80 -2.11
C GLU A 47 -8.41 -5.47 -3.60
N THR A 48 -8.31 -4.17 -3.94
CA THR A 48 -7.92 -3.77 -5.29
C THR A 48 -6.39 -3.77 -5.37
N VAL A 49 -5.83 -4.91 -5.76
CA VAL A 49 -4.38 -5.21 -5.77
C VAL A 49 -3.57 -4.38 -6.79
N ILE A 50 -3.54 -3.06 -6.68
CA ILE A 50 -2.49 -2.25 -7.31
C ILE A 50 -1.36 -2.13 -6.30
N GLY A 51 -0.68 -3.26 -6.07
CA GLY A 51 0.56 -3.30 -5.31
C GLY A 51 1.66 -2.59 -6.08
N ARG A 52 1.84 -1.29 -5.85
CA ARG A 52 2.97 -0.56 -6.43
C ARG A 52 4.19 -0.72 -5.52
N VAL A 53 5.21 -1.35 -6.08
CA VAL A 53 6.57 -1.27 -5.55
C VAL A 53 7.07 0.13 -5.86
N ASN A 54 7.26 0.94 -4.82
CA ASN A 54 7.61 2.35 -5.01
C ASN A 54 9.13 2.56 -5.01
N ALA A 55 9.85 1.94 -4.08
CA ALA A 55 11.30 2.11 -3.94
C ALA A 55 11.92 1.00 -3.07
N LEU A 56 13.23 0.80 -3.22
CA LEU A 56 14.05 0.19 -2.18
C LEU A 56 14.40 1.27 -1.15
N ALA A 57 14.08 1.03 0.11
CA ALA A 57 14.39 1.93 1.21
C ALA A 57 15.16 1.16 2.30
N ARG A 58 15.96 1.87 3.07
CA ARG A 58 16.62 1.29 4.24
C ARG A 58 15.66 1.37 5.42
N ASP A 59 15.51 0.25 6.10
CA ASP A 59 14.85 0.15 7.40
C ASP A 59 15.74 0.80 8.50
N ASP A 60 15.21 0.99 9.70
CA ASP A 60 15.95 1.58 10.84
C ASP A 60 17.20 0.77 11.21
N ASP A 61 17.21 -0.54 10.95
CA ASP A 61 18.37 -1.43 11.08
C ASP A 61 19.39 -1.32 9.92
N GLY A 62 19.20 -0.38 8.99
CA GLY A 62 20.08 -0.17 7.82
C GLY A 62 19.95 -1.21 6.71
N ARG A 63 19.00 -2.16 6.82
CA ARG A 63 18.75 -3.20 5.82
C ARG A 63 17.93 -2.67 4.67
N LEU A 64 18.31 -2.99 3.43
CA LEU A 64 17.51 -2.67 2.24
C LEU A 64 16.24 -3.53 2.23
N ARG A 65 15.09 -2.87 2.22
CA ARG A 65 13.76 -3.47 2.17
C ARG A 65 12.97 -2.84 1.03
N LEU A 66 12.00 -3.59 0.52
CA LEU A 66 11.13 -3.10 -0.53
C LEU A 66 9.96 -2.34 0.07
N ARG A 67 9.78 -1.08 -0.32
CA ARG A 67 8.61 -0.30 0.03
C ARG A 67 7.49 -0.56 -0.97
N ARG A 68 6.33 -0.97 -0.46
CA ARG A 68 5.16 -1.39 -1.24
C ARG A 68 3.93 -0.65 -0.73
N THR A 69 3.10 -0.13 -1.64
CA THR A 69 1.77 0.38 -1.27
C THR A 69 0.71 -0.53 -1.86
N LEU A 70 -0.22 -0.98 -1.02
CA LEU A 70 -1.40 -1.76 -1.38
C LEU A 70 -2.62 -0.86 -1.22
N THR A 71 -3.52 -0.88 -2.19
CA THR A 71 -4.82 -0.21 -2.14
C THR A 71 -5.93 -1.21 -1.86
N PHE A 72 -6.95 -0.80 -1.13
CA PHE A 72 -8.10 -1.64 -0.81
C PHE A 72 -9.37 -0.80 -0.77
N GLU A 73 -10.52 -1.47 -0.85
CA GLU A 73 -11.81 -0.82 -0.75
C GLU A 73 -12.53 -1.16 0.55
N TYR A 74 -13.24 -0.18 1.09
CA TYR A 74 -14.08 -0.33 2.27
C TYR A 74 -15.37 0.50 2.13
N SER A 75 -16.37 0.16 2.94
CA SER A 75 -17.63 0.89 3.06
C SER A 75 -17.78 1.48 4.44
N ASP A 76 -18.25 2.72 4.53
CA ASP A 76 -18.62 3.35 5.79
C ASP A 76 -20.12 3.31 6.09
N THR A 77 -20.96 3.18 5.06
CA THR A 77 -22.43 3.18 5.19
C THR A 77 -23.07 1.87 4.73
N GLY A 78 -22.26 0.90 4.28
CA GLY A 78 -22.71 -0.38 3.74
C GLY A 78 -23.15 -0.33 2.27
N ASN A 79 -23.34 0.86 1.69
CA ASN A 79 -23.72 1.04 0.28
C ASN A 79 -22.81 2.03 -0.46
N ASN A 80 -21.68 2.40 0.14
CA ASN A 80 -20.68 3.25 -0.47
C ASN A 80 -19.36 2.49 -0.64
N ARG A 81 -18.56 2.83 -1.65
CA ARG A 81 -17.21 2.28 -1.83
C ARG A 81 -16.20 3.40 -1.69
N ARG A 82 -15.29 3.26 -0.74
CA ARG A 82 -14.17 4.18 -0.50
C ARG A 82 -12.87 3.43 -0.66
N ASN A 83 -11.85 4.13 -1.12
CA ASN A 83 -10.51 3.59 -1.24
C ASN A 83 -9.69 3.92 0.02
N GLY A 84 -8.95 2.93 0.49
CA GLY A 84 -7.89 3.04 1.49
C GLY A 84 -6.56 2.55 0.91
N SER A 85 -5.46 2.84 1.60
CA SER A 85 -4.16 2.30 1.21
C SER A 85 -3.29 2.00 2.42
N VAL A 86 -2.46 0.98 2.31
CA VAL A 86 -1.47 0.60 3.32
C VAL A 86 -0.09 0.56 2.66
N THR A 87 0.87 1.22 3.27
CA THR A 87 2.27 1.22 2.84
C THR A 87 3.10 0.38 3.80
N LEU A 88 3.82 -0.58 3.25
CA LEU A 88 4.72 -1.48 3.96
C LEU A 88 6.17 -1.24 3.55
N LEU A 89 7.08 -1.35 4.50
CA LEU A 89 8.52 -1.47 4.28
C LEU A 89 8.95 -2.90 4.62
N GLY A 90 9.23 -3.70 3.59
CA GLY A 90 9.44 -5.13 3.74
C GLY A 90 8.18 -5.83 4.25
N HIS A 91 8.16 -6.15 5.55
CA HIS A 91 7.05 -6.81 6.25
C HIS A 91 6.48 -5.97 7.39
N GLN A 92 6.90 -4.70 7.51
CA GLN A 92 6.41 -3.78 8.52
C GLN A 92 5.46 -2.78 7.89
N VAL A 93 4.35 -2.46 8.54
CA VAL A 93 3.42 -1.41 8.09
C VAL A 93 3.96 -0.06 8.54
N GLU A 94 4.30 0.82 7.60
CA GLU A 94 4.75 2.18 7.89
C GLU A 94 3.57 3.16 7.98
N TYR A 95 2.63 3.07 7.02
CA TYR A 95 1.50 4.00 6.94
C TYR A 95 0.23 3.26 6.56
N LEU A 96 -0.87 3.67 7.17
CA LEU A 96 -2.20 3.26 6.78
C LEU A 96 -3.06 4.49 6.58
N HIS A 97 -3.72 4.58 5.43
CA HIS A 97 -4.63 5.65 5.06
C HIS A 97 -6.04 5.12 4.90
N LEU A 98 -6.91 5.53 5.82
CA LEU A 98 -8.36 5.45 5.75
C LEU A 98 -8.87 6.89 5.66
N ARG A 99 -9.80 7.17 4.74
CA ARG A 99 -10.37 8.50 4.39
C ARG A 99 -9.38 9.70 4.33
N PRO A 100 -8.99 10.21 3.15
CA PRO A 100 -8.62 11.61 3.03
C PRO A 100 -9.88 12.40 2.70
N GLN A 101 -10.47 13.11 3.66
CA GLN A 101 -11.39 14.19 3.33
C GLN A 101 -10.56 15.35 2.75
N LEU A 102 -10.07 15.21 1.51
CA LEU A 102 -9.47 16.35 0.81
C LEU A 102 -10.63 17.29 0.43
N TYR A 103 -10.91 18.24 1.30
CA TYR A 103 -11.75 19.38 0.95
C TYR A 103 -10.96 20.21 -0.07
N VAL A 104 -11.39 20.17 -1.33
CA VAL A 104 -10.90 21.11 -2.35
C VAL A 104 -11.36 22.49 -1.89
N VAL A 105 -10.42 23.31 -1.40
CA VAL A 105 -10.70 24.71 -1.08
C VAL A 105 -11.26 25.37 -2.35
N PRO A 106 -12.52 25.83 -2.37
CA PRO A 106 -13.02 26.58 -3.51
C PRO A 106 -12.15 27.82 -3.66
N ASN A 107 -11.54 27.97 -4.84
CA ASN A 107 -10.69 29.11 -5.17
C ASN A 107 -11.55 30.38 -5.11
N SER A 108 -11.23 31.30 -4.20
CA SER A 108 -11.97 32.54 -3.97
C SER A 108 -11.72 33.61 -5.05
N LYS A 109 -11.60 33.20 -6.33
CA LYS A 109 -11.37 34.11 -7.45
C LYS A 109 -12.63 34.61 -8.16
N ASP A 110 -13.82 34.28 -7.64
CA ASP A 110 -15.11 34.72 -8.21
C ASP A 110 -15.85 35.73 -7.32
N SER A 111 -15.14 36.47 -6.47
CA SER A 111 -15.76 37.50 -5.64
C SER A 111 -14.93 38.78 -5.66
N HIS A 112 -15.37 39.72 -6.49
CA HIS A 112 -15.03 41.15 -6.44
C HIS A 112 -13.79 41.65 -7.21
N GLU A 113 -13.72 41.37 -8.51
CA GLU A 113 -13.16 42.33 -9.47
C GLU A 113 -14.13 42.38 -10.66
N ASN A 114 -14.91 43.43 -10.93
CA ASN A 114 -14.91 44.79 -10.43
C ASN A 114 -16.35 45.29 -10.51
N ARG A 115 -16.92 45.64 -9.35
CA ARG A 115 -18.11 46.46 -9.25
C ARG A 115 -17.62 47.90 -9.32
N HIS A 116 -17.46 48.45 -10.52
CA HIS A 116 -17.36 49.89 -10.78
C HIS A 116 -17.88 50.20 -12.18
#